data_AF-A0A4R2HXJ8-F1
#
_entry.id   AF-A0A4R2HXJ8-F1
#
_cell.length_a   1.000
_cell.length_b   1.000
_cell.length_c   1.000
_cell.angle_alpha   90.00
_cell.angle_beta   90.00
_cell.angle_gamma   90.00
#
_symmetry.space_group_name_H-M   'P 1'
#
loop_
_entity.id
_entity.type
_entity.pdbx_description
1 polymer ?
#
loop_
_entity_poly.entity_id
_entity_poly.type
_entity_poly.pdbx_seq_one_letter_code
_entity_poly.pdbx_strand_id
1 'polypeptide(L)' 'MRIEFTLDCADLDRMSRFWRDAVGFVVVGVIEGRYVSLGGHDVALTLQQAEEPKTVKNRMHSTCWQTTLSWR' A
#
# COMPACT_ATOMS: atom_id res chain seq x y z
N MET A 1 8.20 7.81 12.55
CA MET A 1 6.85 8.21 12.10
C MET A 1 6.56 7.36 10.88
N ARG A 2 5.51 6.54 10.90
CA ARG A 2 5.20 5.64 9.79
C ARG A 2 4.12 6.26 8.91
N ILE A 3 4.35 6.28 7.61
CA ILE A 3 3.37 6.77 6.63
C ILE A 3 2.70 5.56 6.00
N GLU A 4 1.36 5.55 5.99
CA GLU A 4 0.59 4.47 5.39
C GLU A 4 -0.21 4.98 4.20
N PHE A 5 -0.15 4.24 3.09
CA PHE A 5 -0.92 4.53 1.90
C PHE A 5 -1.78 3.32 1.52
N THR A 6 -2.99 3.58 1.06
CA THR A 6 -3.83 2.57 0.39
C THR A 6 -4.05 2.99 -1.04
N LEU A 7 -3.76 2.09 -1.98
CA LEU A 7 -3.84 2.32 -3.42
C LEU A 7 -4.80 1.31 -4.05
N ASP A 8 -5.86 1.80 -4.69
CA ASP A 8 -6.74 0.94 -5.48
C ASP A 8 -6.03 0.50 -6.77
N CYS A 9 -6.17 -0.77 -7.14
CA CYS A 9 -5.62 -1.30 -8.39
C CYS A 9 -6.49 -2.43 -8.96
N ALA A 10 -6.43 -2.62 -10.27
CA ALA A 10 -7.15 -3.69 -10.97
C ALA A 10 -6.37 -5.01 -11.02
N ASP A 11 -5.06 -4.98 -10.72
CA ASP A 11 -4.17 -6.13 -10.77
C ASP A 11 -3.13 -6.02 -9.65
N LEU A 12 -3.34 -6.82 -8.60
CA LEU A 12 -2.48 -6.86 -7.42
C LEU A 12 -1.06 -7.34 -7.74
N ASP A 13 -0.91 -8.32 -8.64
CA ASP A 13 0.39 -8.89 -8.98
C ASP A 13 1.25 -7.89 -9.76
N ARG A 14 0.66 -7.28 -10.79
CA ARG A 14 1.36 -6.26 -11.59
C ARG A 14 1.73 -5.05 -10.74
N MET A 15 0.83 -4.58 -9.89
CA MET A 15 1.08 -3.44 -9.03
C MET A 15 2.10 -3.76 -7.93
N SER A 16 2.03 -4.95 -7.33
CA SER A 16 3.00 -5.42 -6.35
C SER A 16 4.41 -5.47 -6.95
N ARG A 17 4.57 -6.10 -8.12
CA ARG A 17 5.86 -6.15 -8.83
C ARG A 17 6.40 -4.76 -9.12
N PHE A 18 5.57 -3.87 -9.64
CA PHE A 18 5.98 -2.49 -9.93
C PHE A 18 6.60 -1.79 -8.71
N TRP A 19 5.94 -1.81 -7.54
CA TRP A 19 6.44 -1.13 -6.35
C TRP A 19 7.66 -1.80 -5.73
N ARG A 20 7.76 -3.12 -5.83
CA ARG A 20 8.95 -3.88 -5.43
C ARG A 20 10.15 -3.50 -6.29
N ASP A 21 9.97 -3.41 -7.61
CA ASP A 21 11.06 -3.12 -8.54
C ASP A 21 11.44 -1.63 -8.53
N ALA A 22 10.47 -0.73 -8.41
CA ALA A 22 10.70 0.71 -8.47
C ALA A 22 11.31 1.28 -7.18
N VAL A 23 10.92 0.74 -6.01
CA VAL A 23 11.26 1.31 -4.70
C VAL A 23 11.97 0.31 -3.79
N GLY A 24 11.98 -0.98 -4.13
CA GLY A 24 12.58 -2.01 -3.27
C GLY A 24 11.70 -2.44 -2.11
N PHE A 25 10.38 -2.20 -2.18
CA PHE A 25 9.46 -2.66 -1.14
C PHE A 25 9.40 -4.20 -1.07
N VAL A 26 9.08 -4.73 0.11
CA VAL A 26 8.88 -6.16 0.33
C VAL A 26 7.42 -6.46 0.66
N VAL A 27 6.96 -7.65 0.27
CA VAL A 27 5.61 -8.11 0.64
C VAL A 27 5.59 -8.45 2.13
N VAL A 28 4.68 -7.81 2.87
CA VAL A 28 4.51 -8.01 4.31
C VAL A 28 3.19 -8.71 4.65
N GLY A 29 2.24 -8.77 3.70
CA GLY A 29 0.98 -9.48 3.88
C GLY A 29 0.20 -9.62 2.56
N VAL A 30 -0.59 -10.68 2.45
CA VAL A 30 -1.44 -10.97 1.28
C VAL A 30 -2.80 -11.47 1.76
N ILE A 31 -3.86 -10.91 1.17
CA ILE A 31 -5.22 -11.44 1.23
C ILE A 31 -5.65 -11.65 -0.22
N GLU A 32 -5.68 -12.91 -0.66
CA GLU A 32 -5.90 -13.27 -2.06
C GLU A 32 -7.16 -12.61 -2.65
N GLY A 33 -7.01 -12.02 -3.84
CA GLY A 33 -8.08 -11.34 -4.55
C GLY A 33 -8.61 -10.07 -3.90
N ARG A 34 -8.01 -9.59 -2.80
CA ARG A 34 -8.46 -8.37 -2.10
C ARG A 34 -7.34 -7.39 -1.79
N TYR A 35 -6.25 -7.85 -1.16
CA TYR A 35 -5.22 -6.95 -0.66
C TYR A 35 -3.80 -7.53 -0.79
N VAL A 36 -2.84 -6.66 -1.06
CA VAL A 36 -1.40 -6.93 -0.89
C VAL A 36 -0.78 -5.78 -0.11
N SER A 37 -0.18 -6.09 1.03
CA SER A 37 0.56 -5.10 1.84
C SER A 37 2.05 -5.19 1.53
N LEU A 38 2.64 -4.04 1.24
CA LEU A 38 4.05 -3.83 0.99
C LEU A 38 4.64 -2.93 2.08
N GLY A 39 5.91 -3.14 2.41
CA GLY A 39 6.63 -2.34 3.41
C GLY A 39 8.07 -2.05 3.02
N GLY A 40 8.56 -0.89 3.45
CA GLY A 40 9.95 -0.47 3.30
C GLY A 40 10.11 1.02 3.60
N HIS A 41 11.30 1.45 4.03
CA HIS A 41 11.63 2.88 4.21
C HIS A 41 10.62 3.68 5.08
N ASP A 42 10.16 3.11 6.21
CA ASP A 42 9.12 3.68 7.08
C ASP A 42 7.75 3.95 6.41
N VAL A 43 7.54 3.37 5.23
CA VAL A 43 6.29 3.41 4.47
C VAL A 43 5.61 2.04 4.49
N ALA A 44 4.30 2.05 4.72
CA ALA A 44 3.43 0.92 4.41
C ALA A 44 2.56 1.27 3.20
N LEU A 45 2.49 0.37 2.23
CA LEU A 45 1.63 0.52 1.06
C LEU A 45 0.70 -0.68 0.95
N THR A 46 -0.60 -0.45 1.12
CA THR A 46 -1.64 -1.45 0.92
C THR A 46 -2.22 -1.29 -0.48
N LEU A 47 -2.07 -2.31 -1.31
CA LEU A 47 -2.72 -2.41 -2.60
C LEU A 47 -4.09 -3.07 -2.38
N GLN A 48 -5.15 -2.43 -2.85
CA GLN A 48 -6.53 -2.92 -2.76
C GLN A 48 -7.06 -3.25 -4.15
N GLN A 49 -7.58 -4.46 -4.33
CA GLN A 49 -8.25 -4.87 -5.56
C GLN A 49 -9.56 -4.08 -5.70
N ALA A 50 -9.74 -3.40 -6.83
CA ALA A 50 -11.00 -2.75 -7.18
C ALA A 50 -11.56 -3.37 -8.47
N GLU A 51 -12.85 -3.74 -8.47
CA GLU A 51 -13.52 -4.40 -9.60
C GLU A 51 -13.65 -3.49 -10.84
N GLU A 52 -13.77 -2.18 -10.65
CA GLU A 52 -13.90 -1.23 -11.76
C GLU A 52 -12.56 -0.52 -12.04
N PRO A 53 -11.92 -0.78 -13.20
CA PRO A 53 -10.69 -0.11 -13.57
C PRO A 53 -10.93 1.40 -13.74
N LYS A 54 -10.27 2.22 -12.92
CA LYS A 54 -10.27 3.67 -13.13
C LYS A 54 -9.22 4.07 -14.15
N THR A 55 -9.66 4.64 -15.26
CA THR A 55 -8.80 5.07 -16.39
C THR A 55 -8.22 6.47 -16.22
N VAL A 56 -8.59 7.21 -15.18
CA VAL A 56 -8.18 8.62 -14.97
C VAL A 56 -7.21 8.80 -13.80
N LYS A 57 -7.70 8.88 -12.56
CA LYS A 57 -6.86 9.14 -11.38
C LYS A 57 -6.88 7.93 -10.45
N ASN A 58 -5.70 7.46 -10.06
CA ASN A 58 -5.57 6.41 -9.06
C ASN A 58 -6.04 6.93 -7.67
N ARG A 59 -6.89 6.17 -6.98
CA ARG A 59 -7.36 6.53 -5.64
C ARG A 59 -6.30 6.09 -4.64
N MET A 60 -5.51 7.06 -4.21
CA MET A 60 -4.53 6.91 -3.15
C MET A 60 -5.04 7.60 -1.90
N HIS A 61 -5.19 6.84 -0.82
CA HIS A 61 -5.55 7.35 0.50
C HIS A 61 -4.29 7.34 1.36
N SER A 62 -3.96 8.48 1.97
CA SER A 62 -2.81 8.59 2.88
C SER A 62 -3.29 8.71 4.31
N THR A 63 -2.81 7.83 5.19
CA THR A 63 -3.05 7.88 6.62
C THR A 63 -1.71 8.02 7.32
N CYS A 64 -1.61 8.99 8.22
CA CYS A 64 -0.45 9.16 9.09
C CYS A 64 -0.88 8.86 10.52
N TRP A 65 -0.40 7.75 11.08
CA TRP A 65 -0.58 7.45 12.49
C TRP A 65 0.62 7.96 13.28
N GLN A 66 0.39 8.86 14.22
CA GLN A 66 1.38 9.24 15.22
C GLN A 66 1.17 8.41 16.48
N THR A 67 2.10 7.50 16.77
CA THR A 67 2.17 6.86 18.09
C THR A 67 2.82 7.83 19.07
N THR A 68 2.03 8.70 19.70
CA THR A 68 2.50 9.48 20.84
C THR A 68 2.51 8.58 22.08
N LEU A 69 3.57 7.78 22.25
CA LEU A 69 3.89 7.18 23.54
C LEU A 69 4.74 8.19 24.32
N SER A 70 4.07 9.18 24.92
CA SER A 70 4.64 9.96 26.02
C SER A 70 4.25 9.26 27.32
N TRP A 71 5.03 8.27 27.75
CA TRP A 71 5.00 7.84 29.14
C TRP A 71 5.83 8.83 29.96
N ARG A 72 5.18 9.52 30.90
CA ARG A 72 5.80 10.15 32.07
C ARG A 72 5.50 9.27 33.27
#